data_AF-A0A7C4QFG4-F1
#
_entry.id   AF-A0A7C4QFG4-F1
#
_cell.length_a   1.000
_cell.length_b   1.000
_cell.length_c   1.000
_cell.angle_alpha   90.00
_cell.angle_beta   90.00
_cell.angle_gamma   90.00
#
_symmetry.space_group_name_H-M   'P 1'
#
loop_
_entity.id
_entity.type
_entity.pdbx_description
1 polymer ?
#
loop_
_entity_poly.entity_id
_entity_poly.type
_entity_poly.pdbx_seq_one_letter_code
_entity_poly.pdbx_strand_id
1 'polypeptide(L)'
;MTPIHLELTQPPAVRAALQSRWPQWLAQAGLLAGFAFTIQIGLFGPAAGNANFAVIAVWIAWWTALKLVFIPFGGRAWCGLCPIPLPGEWLQRGALLGPAGRGWTLNRRWPRRLRGAWLQVGGFALIGLFSAVILTEPRVTAWVLLGLIALAMIASVVFERRAFCRYLCPIGGFTGLYARLAPLALRVKDPAVCAAHTEKVCYTGCAGGYGCPWGNFPAAVRDNAYCGLCFECLRSCPHDNLALSLRPFGRDVVARAGARLDEAWLALLMLGSVLVYTAVFLGPWGWLKTAAYSVGSPAWLGYAAGFVLINLGLLPALFGLAVRAGQALSGSRRPLRAAFAGQARSLAPLGLAAWVAFTIAFAFVKFPLVWAVFSDPLGLGWNLLGYSAAVIWPEISASSRLAQAAVLALGMFGAARVAVRTADQTREALPVIAFCLAAALALLWLLIG
;
A
#
# COMPACT_ATOMS: atom_id res chain seq x y z
N MET A 1 -0.98 16.18 23.81
CA MET A 1 -1.16 14.74 24.03
C MET A 1 -2.23 14.24 23.07
N THR A 2 -2.01 13.16 22.31
CA THR A 2 -3.07 12.58 21.48
C THR A 2 -3.80 11.54 22.32
N PRO A 3 -5.07 11.75 22.69
CA PRO A 3 -5.81 10.74 23.44
C PRO A 3 -5.84 9.44 22.63
N ILE A 4 -5.38 8.36 23.25
CA ILE A 4 -5.62 7.00 22.78
C ILE A 4 -7.11 6.76 23.05
N HIS A 5 -7.91 6.69 21.99
CA HIS A 5 -9.38 6.62 22.14
C HIS A 5 -9.85 5.21 22.53
N LEU A 6 -9.17 4.16 22.06
CA LEU A 6 -9.37 2.78 22.50
C LEU A 6 -8.05 2.03 22.40
N GLU A 7 -7.54 1.53 23.53
CA GLU A 7 -6.35 0.68 23.57
C GLU A 7 -6.74 -0.79 23.42
N LEU A 8 -6.31 -1.42 22.33
CA LEU A 8 -6.56 -2.85 22.04
C LEU A 8 -5.65 -3.78 22.85
N THR A 9 -4.56 -3.26 23.42
CA THR A 9 -3.62 -3.99 24.28
C THR A 9 -4.01 -4.03 25.76
N GLN A 10 -5.17 -3.48 26.15
CA GLN A 10 -5.66 -3.57 27.52
C GLN A 10 -5.96 -5.01 27.96
N PRO A 11 -6.61 -5.88 27.14
CA PRO A 11 -6.82 -7.26 27.52
C PRO A 11 -5.49 -8.02 27.58
N PRO A 12 -5.17 -8.71 28.69
CA PRO A 12 -3.88 -9.39 28.87
C PRO A 12 -3.65 -10.49 27.83
N ALA A 13 -4.72 -11.18 27.39
CA ALA A 13 -4.64 -12.21 26.34
C ALA A 13 -4.19 -11.63 24.99
N VAL A 14 -4.75 -10.50 24.58
CA VAL A 14 -4.37 -9.82 23.31
C VAL A 14 -2.94 -9.33 23.39
N ARG A 15 -2.55 -8.74 24.53
CA ARG A 15 -1.18 -8.28 24.75
C ARG A 15 -0.18 -9.44 24.73
N ALA A 16 -0.47 -10.54 25.42
CA ALA A 16 0.35 -11.75 25.42
C ALA A 16 0.49 -12.35 24.00
N ALA A 17 -0.60 -12.38 23.22
CA ALA A 17 -0.57 -12.86 21.84
C ALA A 17 0.31 -11.98 20.93
N LEU A 18 0.27 -10.65 21.09
CA LEU A 18 1.10 -9.72 20.31
C LEU A 18 2.58 -9.72 20.77
N GLN A 19 2.81 -9.94 22.07
CA GLN A 19 4.16 -10.09 22.62
C GLN A 19 4.80 -11.42 22.20
N SER A 20 4.01 -12.49 22.10
CA SER A 20 4.45 -13.75 21.52
C SER A 20 4.83 -13.57 20.06
N ARG A 21 5.95 -14.17 19.66
CA ARG A 21 6.41 -14.18 18.27
C ARG A 21 5.73 -15.28 17.46
N TRP A 22 5.19 -16.31 18.12
CA TRP A 22 4.61 -17.48 17.49
C TRP A 22 3.45 -17.17 16.54
N PRO A 23 2.42 -16.38 16.91
CA PRO A 23 1.31 -16.12 16.00
C PRO A 23 1.75 -15.42 14.72
N GLN A 24 2.65 -14.43 14.85
CA GLN A 24 3.19 -13.72 13.71
C GLN A 24 4.07 -14.62 12.83
N TRP A 25 4.92 -15.44 13.45
CA TRP A 25 5.80 -16.35 12.72
C TRP A 25 5.00 -17.44 11.99
N LEU A 26 3.99 -18.05 12.63
CA LEU A 26 3.12 -19.05 12.00
C LEU A 26 2.39 -18.46 10.79
N ALA A 27 1.84 -17.25 10.93
CA ALA A 27 1.20 -16.54 9.82
C ALA A 27 2.20 -16.25 8.69
N GLN A 28 3.41 -15.78 9.01
CA GLN A 28 4.47 -15.53 8.03
C GLN A 28 4.93 -16.81 7.32
N ALA A 29 5.11 -17.92 8.04
CA ALA A 29 5.51 -19.21 7.49
C ALA A 29 4.42 -19.77 6.56
N GLY A 30 3.15 -19.74 6.98
CA GLY A 30 2.02 -20.14 6.13
C GLY A 30 1.90 -19.29 4.87
N LEU A 31 2.06 -17.97 4.99
CA LEU A 31 2.06 -17.06 3.83
C LEU A 31 3.26 -17.29 2.90
N LEU A 32 4.43 -17.60 3.44
CA LEU A 32 5.62 -17.92 2.63
C LEU A 32 5.40 -19.23 1.86
N ALA A 33 4.86 -20.27 2.50
CA ALA A 33 4.51 -21.52 1.83
C ALA A 33 3.46 -21.28 0.73
N GLY A 34 2.43 -20.48 1.02
CA GLY A 34 1.44 -20.07 0.02
C GLY A 34 2.03 -19.28 -1.15
N PHE A 35 3.01 -18.41 -0.90
CA PHE A 35 3.75 -17.68 -1.94
C PHE A 35 4.61 -18.62 -2.80
N ALA A 36 5.32 -19.57 -2.17
CA ALA A 36 6.10 -20.58 -2.89
C ALA A 36 5.20 -21.43 -3.79
N PHE A 37 4.05 -21.87 -3.27
CA PHE A 37 3.03 -22.58 -4.04
C PHE A 37 2.52 -21.73 -5.22
N THR A 38 2.16 -20.47 -4.96
CA THR A 38 1.71 -19.51 -5.98
C THR A 38 2.75 -19.36 -7.10
N ILE A 39 4.04 -19.24 -6.77
CA ILE A 39 5.13 -19.13 -7.75
C ILE A 39 5.25 -20.42 -8.56
N GLN A 40 5.18 -21.58 -7.92
CA GLN A 40 5.25 -22.87 -8.60
C GLN A 40 4.11 -23.03 -9.62
N ILE A 41 2.88 -22.70 -9.23
CA ILE A 41 1.71 -22.77 -10.13
C ILE A 41 1.75 -21.69 -11.21
N GLY A 42 2.32 -20.53 -10.94
CA GLY A 42 2.51 -19.52 -11.98
C GLY A 42 3.53 -19.95 -13.05
N LEU A 43 4.52 -20.77 -12.70
CA LEU A 43 5.52 -21.29 -13.66
C LEU A 43 5.04 -22.53 -14.43
N PHE A 44 4.43 -23.48 -13.72
CA PHE A 44 4.13 -24.82 -14.24
C PHE A 44 2.64 -25.13 -14.40
N GLY A 45 1.75 -24.28 -13.87
CA GLY A 45 0.30 -24.47 -13.95
C GLY A 45 -0.31 -24.03 -15.28
N PRO A 46 -1.66 -23.91 -15.34
CA PRO A 46 -2.38 -23.53 -16.55
C PRO A 46 -1.89 -22.20 -17.14
N ALA A 47 -1.71 -22.14 -18.46
CA ALA A 47 -1.21 -20.93 -19.13
C ALA A 47 -2.23 -19.77 -19.10
N ALA A 48 -3.53 -20.08 -19.07
CA ALA A 48 -4.57 -19.06 -19.08
C ALA A 48 -4.70 -18.39 -17.69
N GLY A 49 -4.47 -17.08 -17.61
CA GLY A 49 -4.51 -16.34 -16.33
C GLY A 49 -5.86 -16.35 -15.60
N ASN A 50 -6.97 -16.56 -16.29
CA ASN A 50 -8.30 -16.68 -15.68
C ASN A 50 -8.53 -18.04 -14.99
N ALA A 51 -7.75 -19.06 -15.34
CA ALA A 51 -7.79 -20.39 -14.73
C ALA A 51 -6.58 -20.66 -13.82
N ASN A 52 -5.55 -19.81 -13.88
CA ASN A 52 -4.34 -19.99 -13.08
C ASN A 52 -4.50 -19.44 -11.65
N PHE A 53 -4.28 -20.31 -10.66
CA PHE A 53 -4.32 -19.95 -9.25
C PHE A 53 -3.44 -18.75 -8.91
N ALA A 54 -2.23 -18.64 -9.46
CA ALA A 54 -1.28 -17.59 -9.11
C ALA A 54 -1.82 -16.19 -9.44
N VAL A 55 -2.38 -16.03 -10.63
CA VAL A 55 -2.91 -14.75 -11.11
C VAL A 55 -4.14 -14.36 -10.28
N ILE A 56 -5.09 -15.28 -10.10
CA ILE A 56 -6.33 -15.01 -9.40
C ILE A 56 -6.08 -14.80 -7.90
N ALA A 57 -5.26 -15.63 -7.24
CA ALA A 57 -4.96 -15.49 -5.83
C ALA A 57 -4.22 -14.19 -5.52
N VAL A 58 -3.24 -13.78 -6.33
CA VAL A 58 -2.46 -12.56 -6.10
C VAL A 58 -3.26 -11.32 -6.51
N TRP A 59 -3.70 -11.24 -7.76
CA TRP A 59 -4.21 -9.98 -8.32
C TRP A 59 -5.72 -9.77 -8.11
N ILE A 60 -6.48 -10.84 -7.85
CA ILE A 60 -7.91 -10.73 -7.53
C ILE A 60 -8.11 -10.86 -6.02
N ALA A 61 -7.81 -12.01 -5.41
CA ALA A 61 -8.14 -12.26 -4.01
C ALA A 61 -7.29 -11.38 -3.06
N TRP A 62 -5.97 -11.52 -3.07
CA TRP A 62 -5.06 -10.82 -2.16
C TRP A 62 -5.09 -9.31 -2.37
N TRP A 63 -5.01 -8.84 -3.61
CA TRP A 63 -5.03 -7.40 -3.93
C TRP A 63 -6.36 -6.74 -3.53
N THR A 64 -7.49 -7.45 -3.66
CA THR A 64 -8.79 -6.96 -3.18
C THR A 64 -8.82 -6.88 -1.66
N ALA A 65 -8.42 -7.95 -0.97
CA ALA A 65 -8.34 -7.94 0.49
C ALA A 65 -7.42 -6.82 1.01
N LEU A 66 -6.31 -6.56 0.31
CA LEU A 66 -5.37 -5.50 0.67
C LEU A 66 -6.04 -4.11 0.68
N LYS A 67 -6.78 -3.78 -0.40
CA LYS A 67 -7.39 -2.45 -0.55
C LYS A 67 -8.68 -2.26 0.23
N LEU A 68 -9.50 -3.30 0.37
CA LEU A 68 -10.81 -3.20 1.04
C LEU A 68 -10.70 -3.40 2.55
N VAL A 69 -9.72 -4.20 3.01
CA VAL A 69 -9.64 -4.61 4.42
C VAL A 69 -8.32 -4.17 5.06
N PHE A 70 -7.18 -4.65 4.57
CA PHE A 70 -5.92 -4.46 5.29
C PHE A 70 -5.49 -2.99 5.36
N ILE A 71 -5.65 -2.21 4.29
CA ILE A 71 -5.24 -0.81 4.27
C ILE A 71 -6.23 0.08 5.05
N PRO A 72 -7.55 0.06 4.78
CA PRO A 72 -8.48 0.98 5.44
C PRO A 72 -8.57 0.76 6.95
N PHE A 73 -8.45 -0.49 7.42
CA PHE A 73 -8.59 -0.81 8.84
C PHE A 73 -7.25 -1.08 9.52
N GLY A 74 -6.39 -1.90 8.89
CA GLY A 74 -5.11 -2.34 9.46
C GLY A 74 -3.88 -1.49 9.08
N GLY A 75 -4.05 -0.47 8.22
CA GLY A 75 -2.94 0.35 7.73
C GLY A 75 -1.87 -0.47 7.02
N ARG A 76 -0.73 -0.69 7.70
CA ARG A 76 0.40 -1.48 7.17
C ARG A 76 0.54 -2.84 7.82
N ALA A 77 -0.51 -3.38 8.44
CA ALA A 77 -0.47 -4.70 9.08
C ALA A 77 0.06 -5.80 8.14
N TRP A 78 -0.33 -5.75 6.85
CA TRP A 78 0.20 -6.67 5.84
C TRP A 78 1.73 -6.60 5.70
N CYS A 79 2.34 -5.42 5.83
CA CYS A 79 3.80 -5.28 5.75
C CYS A 79 4.53 -6.00 6.91
N GLY A 80 3.86 -6.18 8.06
CA GLY A 80 4.36 -6.96 9.19
C GLY A 80 4.31 -8.49 8.96
N LEU A 81 3.38 -8.95 8.10
CA LEU A 81 3.17 -10.37 7.75
C LEU A 81 3.72 -10.75 6.38
N CYS A 82 4.14 -9.77 5.57
CA CYS A 82 4.55 -9.98 4.19
C CYS A 82 5.66 -11.04 4.06
N PRO A 83 5.49 -12.06 3.19
CA PRO A 83 6.46 -13.14 3.05
C PRO A 83 7.70 -12.73 2.22
N ILE A 84 7.60 -11.68 1.40
CA ILE A 84 8.68 -11.24 0.49
C ILE A 84 10.01 -10.94 1.21
N PRO A 85 10.05 -10.11 2.28
CA PRO A 85 11.30 -9.83 2.97
C PRO A 85 11.75 -10.95 3.93
N LEU A 86 10.91 -11.96 4.16
CA LEU A 86 11.11 -12.94 5.23
C LEU A 86 12.39 -13.78 5.06
N PRO A 87 12.71 -14.35 3.86
CA PRO A 87 13.96 -15.08 3.67
C PRO A 87 15.19 -14.18 3.90
N GLY A 88 15.15 -12.95 3.41
CA GLY A 88 16.23 -11.97 3.62
C GLY A 88 16.39 -11.57 5.09
N GLU A 89 15.29 -11.48 5.84
CA GLU A 89 15.33 -11.21 7.28
C GLU A 89 15.88 -12.37 8.08
N TRP A 90 15.56 -13.61 7.72
CA TRP A 90 16.16 -14.77 8.38
C TRP A 90 17.67 -14.81 8.16
N LEU A 91 18.14 -14.51 6.95
CA LEU A 91 19.57 -14.36 6.66
C LEU A 91 20.19 -13.22 7.48
N GLN A 92 19.56 -12.05 7.49
CA GLN A 92 20.05 -10.87 8.21
C GLN A 92 20.08 -11.08 9.73
N ARG A 93 19.11 -11.81 10.29
CA ARG A 93 18.98 -12.05 11.74
C ARG A 93 19.75 -13.27 12.23
N GLY A 94 20.02 -14.24 11.36
CA GLY A 94 20.62 -15.52 11.71
C GLY A 94 19.75 -16.39 12.65
N ALA A 95 18.46 -16.09 12.78
CA ALA A 95 17.52 -16.79 13.66
C ALA A 95 16.08 -16.67 13.13
N LEU A 96 15.30 -17.76 13.26
CA LEU A 96 13.90 -17.82 12.84
C LEU A 96 12.94 -17.18 13.86
N LEU A 97 13.14 -17.49 15.15
CA LEU A 97 12.27 -17.06 16.26
C LEU A 97 13.01 -16.22 17.32
N GLY A 98 14.30 -16.48 17.53
CA GLY A 98 15.11 -15.85 18.58
C GLY A 98 15.64 -14.44 18.25
N PRO A 99 16.00 -13.64 19.26
CA PRO A 99 16.80 -12.42 19.05
C PRO A 99 18.25 -12.80 18.74
N ALA A 100 18.75 -12.36 17.59
CA ALA A 100 20.16 -12.32 17.18
C ALA A 100 20.96 -13.66 17.16
N GLY A 101 21.18 -14.19 15.95
CA GLY A 101 22.36 -14.99 15.62
C GLY A 101 23.43 -14.16 14.91
N ARG A 102 24.59 -14.76 14.58
CA ARG A 102 25.56 -14.18 13.61
C ARG A 102 24.93 -14.22 12.21
N GLY A 103 24.05 -13.27 11.93
CA GLY A 103 23.40 -13.12 10.62
C GLY A 103 24.37 -12.70 9.52
N TRP A 104 23.99 -12.95 8.28
CA TRP A 104 24.75 -12.61 7.10
C TRP A 104 24.27 -11.26 6.56
N THR A 105 24.92 -10.19 7.01
CA THR A 105 24.64 -8.82 6.53
C THR A 105 25.89 -7.95 6.53
N LEU A 106 26.04 -7.14 5.48
CA LEU A 106 27.04 -6.09 5.33
C LEU A 106 26.71 -4.84 6.16
N ASN A 107 25.46 -4.75 6.66
CA ASN A 107 24.97 -3.66 7.52
C ASN A 107 25.26 -2.25 6.97
N ARG A 108 25.22 -2.05 5.63
CA ARG A 108 25.43 -0.74 5.03
C ARG A 108 24.21 0.16 5.24
N ARG A 109 24.46 1.43 5.53
CA ARG A 109 23.39 2.42 5.67
C ARG A 109 22.82 2.78 4.29
N TRP A 110 21.50 2.96 4.22
CA TRP A 110 20.85 3.38 2.98
C TRP A 110 21.35 4.77 2.52
N PRO A 111 21.78 4.94 1.25
CA PRO A 111 22.33 6.18 0.74
C PRO A 111 21.39 7.39 0.93
N ARG A 112 21.92 8.51 1.42
CA ARG A 112 21.11 9.72 1.73
C ARG A 112 20.33 10.24 0.53
N ARG A 113 20.93 10.20 -0.68
CA ARG A 113 20.31 10.68 -1.94
C ARG A 113 19.09 9.84 -2.36
N LEU A 114 19.06 8.55 -2.00
CA LEU A 114 17.99 7.62 -2.35
C LEU A 114 16.93 7.50 -1.24
N ARG A 115 16.99 8.33 -0.20
CA ARG A 115 16.01 8.28 0.89
C ARG A 115 14.69 8.89 0.45
N GLY A 116 13.61 8.14 0.61
CA GLY A 116 12.26 8.59 0.31
C GLY A 116 11.49 7.58 -0.51
N ALA A 117 10.36 8.03 -1.03
CA ALA A 117 9.47 7.25 -1.87
C ALA A 117 9.86 7.27 -3.36
N TRP A 118 10.91 7.99 -3.78
CA TRP A 118 11.27 8.12 -5.20
C TRP A 118 11.46 6.78 -5.93
N LEU A 119 12.16 5.82 -5.31
CA LEU A 119 12.32 4.48 -5.91
C LEU A 119 11.02 3.68 -5.87
N GLN A 120 10.13 3.93 -4.91
CA GLN A 120 8.79 3.33 -4.87
C GLN A 120 7.89 3.91 -5.97
N VAL A 121 8.00 5.22 -6.25
CA VAL A 121 7.33 5.88 -7.38
C VAL A 121 7.79 5.26 -8.68
N GLY A 122 9.11 5.15 -8.90
CA GLY A 122 9.66 4.51 -10.10
C GLY A 122 9.26 3.04 -10.23
N GLY A 123 9.35 2.28 -9.14
CA GLY A 123 8.98 0.86 -9.13
C GLY A 123 7.48 0.64 -9.36
N PHE A 124 6.60 1.50 -8.81
CA PHE A 124 5.16 1.41 -9.05
C PHE A 124 4.82 1.82 -10.48
N ALA A 125 5.44 2.88 -11.01
CA ALA A 125 5.28 3.30 -12.40
C ALA A 125 5.74 2.19 -13.37
N LEU A 126 6.84 1.51 -13.05
CA LEU A 126 7.35 0.39 -13.84
C LEU A 126 6.39 -0.81 -13.82
N ILE A 127 5.98 -1.27 -12.63
CA ILE A 127 4.99 -2.36 -12.51
C ILE A 127 3.70 -1.97 -13.23
N GLY A 128 3.32 -0.69 -13.14
CA GLY A 128 2.09 -0.23 -13.75
C GLY A 128 2.12 -0.11 -15.25
N LEU A 129 3.27 0.24 -15.83
CA LEU A 129 3.49 0.25 -17.26
C LEU A 129 3.32 -1.15 -17.88
N PHE A 130 3.73 -2.18 -17.15
CA PHE A 130 3.64 -3.58 -17.57
C PHE A 130 2.44 -4.32 -16.95
N SER A 131 1.49 -3.60 -16.34
CA SER A 131 0.43 -4.22 -15.55
C SER A 131 -0.45 -5.14 -16.38
N ALA A 132 -0.75 -4.80 -17.64
CA ALA A 132 -1.58 -5.63 -18.50
C ALA A 132 -1.02 -7.05 -18.64
N VAL A 133 0.29 -7.18 -18.94
CA VAL A 133 0.94 -8.49 -19.08
C VAL A 133 1.13 -9.16 -17.72
N ILE A 134 1.54 -8.41 -16.69
CA ILE A 134 1.73 -8.97 -15.35
C ILE A 134 0.42 -9.58 -14.84
N LEU A 135 -0.72 -8.92 -15.02
CA LEU A 135 -2.01 -9.36 -14.49
C LEU A 135 -2.68 -10.49 -15.29
N THR A 136 -2.18 -10.85 -16.48
CA THR A 136 -2.78 -11.91 -17.31
C THR A 136 -1.90 -13.10 -17.57
N GLU A 137 -0.57 -12.91 -17.59
CA GLU A 137 0.39 -13.97 -17.90
C GLU A 137 0.95 -14.56 -16.59
N PRO A 138 0.61 -15.82 -16.24
CA PRO A 138 1.00 -16.42 -14.97
C PRO A 138 2.52 -16.51 -14.78
N ARG A 139 3.25 -16.83 -15.86
CA ARG A 139 4.72 -16.94 -15.83
C ARG A 139 5.37 -15.60 -15.51
N VAL A 140 4.86 -14.51 -16.10
CA VAL A 140 5.36 -13.16 -15.82
C VAL A 140 5.06 -12.78 -14.38
N THR A 141 3.86 -13.07 -13.86
CA THR A 141 3.55 -12.89 -12.42
C THR A 141 4.57 -13.63 -11.55
N ALA A 142 4.83 -14.92 -11.82
CA ALA A 142 5.76 -15.71 -11.03
C ALA A 142 7.19 -15.15 -11.05
N TRP A 143 7.69 -14.76 -12.22
CA TRP A 143 9.00 -14.13 -12.35
C TRP A 143 9.09 -12.78 -11.64
N VAL A 144 8.03 -11.97 -11.68
CA VAL A 144 7.97 -10.71 -10.92
C VAL A 144 8.02 -10.97 -9.41
N LEU A 145 7.26 -11.95 -8.90
CA LEU A 145 7.28 -12.33 -7.49
C LEU A 145 8.65 -12.85 -7.05
N LEU A 146 9.27 -13.73 -7.85
CA LEU A 146 10.64 -14.21 -7.62
C LEU A 146 11.65 -13.06 -7.62
N GLY A 147 11.55 -12.15 -8.59
CA GLY A 147 12.40 -10.96 -8.67
C GLY A 147 12.26 -10.06 -7.44
N LEU A 148 11.04 -9.88 -6.92
CA LEU A 148 10.81 -9.11 -5.69
C LEU A 148 11.41 -9.79 -4.46
N ILE A 149 11.31 -11.13 -4.34
CA ILE A 149 11.94 -11.90 -3.26
C ILE A 149 13.46 -11.80 -3.35
N ALA A 150 14.04 -12.01 -4.54
CA ALA A 150 15.47 -11.91 -4.76
C ALA A 150 15.99 -10.49 -4.43
N LEU A 151 15.31 -9.45 -4.89
CA LEU A 151 15.66 -8.06 -4.58
C LEU A 151 15.56 -7.77 -3.08
N ALA A 152 14.52 -8.29 -2.40
CA ALA A 152 14.39 -8.16 -0.96
C ALA A 152 15.51 -8.88 -0.20
N MET A 153 15.91 -10.07 -0.63
CA MET A 153 17.04 -10.82 -0.07
C MET A 153 18.35 -10.05 -0.24
N ILE A 154 18.66 -9.60 -1.46
CA ILE A 154 19.86 -8.81 -1.76
C ILE A 154 19.89 -7.55 -0.90
N ALA A 155 18.77 -6.83 -0.81
CA ALA A 155 18.68 -5.63 0.00
C ALA A 155 18.88 -5.90 1.51
N SER A 156 18.37 -7.02 2.05
CA SER A 156 18.55 -7.39 3.46
C SER A 156 19.99 -7.82 3.79
N VAL A 157 20.69 -8.44 2.84
CA VAL A 157 22.11 -8.79 2.99
C VAL A 157 22.99 -7.54 2.89
N VAL A 158 22.72 -6.63 1.95
CA VAL A 158 23.56 -5.44 1.73
C VAL A 158 23.29 -4.34 2.75
N PHE A 159 22.03 -4.04 3.04
CA PHE A 159 21.62 -2.89 3.83
C PHE A 159 21.11 -3.27 5.22
N GLU A 160 21.18 -2.31 6.14
CA GLU A 160 20.63 -2.45 7.48
C GLU A 160 19.09 -2.49 7.49
N ARG A 161 18.52 -3.27 8.42
CA ARG A 161 17.07 -3.34 8.71
C ARG A 161 16.23 -3.68 7.46
N ARG A 162 14.92 -3.37 7.46
CA ARG A 162 14.02 -3.56 6.31
C ARG A 162 14.13 -2.44 5.26
N ALA A 163 15.33 -2.23 4.72
CA ALA A 163 15.59 -1.19 3.71
C ALA A 163 14.72 -1.36 2.45
N PHE A 164 14.55 -2.59 1.96
CA PHE A 164 13.68 -2.91 0.83
C PHE A 164 12.25 -2.41 1.05
N CYS A 165 11.63 -2.79 2.17
CA CYS A 165 10.26 -2.44 2.46
C CYS A 165 10.06 -0.92 2.68
N ARG A 166 11.10 -0.23 3.16
CA ARG A 166 11.07 1.22 3.42
C ARG A 166 11.28 2.07 2.18
N TYR A 167 12.14 1.65 1.25
CA TYR A 167 12.60 2.51 0.15
C TYR A 167 12.36 1.96 -1.25
N LEU A 168 12.24 0.65 -1.46
CA LEU A 168 12.15 0.05 -2.81
C LEU A 168 10.78 -0.54 -3.09
N CYS A 169 10.17 -1.20 -2.11
CA CYS A 169 8.92 -1.95 -2.30
C CYS A 169 7.80 -1.01 -2.77
N PRO A 170 7.28 -1.19 -4.01
CA PRO A 170 6.23 -0.32 -4.55
C PRO A 170 4.92 -0.42 -3.75
N ILE A 171 4.55 -1.65 -3.36
CA ILE A 171 3.40 -1.94 -2.49
C ILE A 171 3.61 -1.33 -1.10
N GLY A 172 4.87 -1.29 -0.63
CA GLY A 172 5.24 -0.61 0.62
C GLY A 172 4.95 0.88 0.59
N GLY A 173 5.18 1.54 -0.56
CA GLY A 173 4.82 2.93 -0.81
C GLY A 173 3.31 3.14 -0.87
N PHE A 174 2.61 2.31 -1.66
CA PHE A 174 1.14 2.31 -1.77
C PHE A 174 0.46 2.21 -0.40
N THR A 175 0.81 1.17 0.36
CA THR A 175 0.27 0.94 1.71
C THR A 175 0.70 2.05 2.68
N GLY A 176 1.93 2.56 2.57
CA GLY A 176 2.43 3.65 3.41
C GLY A 176 1.65 4.96 3.23
N LEU A 177 1.34 5.32 1.97
CA LEU A 177 0.57 6.51 1.65
C LEU A 177 -0.83 6.45 2.29
N TYR A 178 -1.53 5.33 2.11
CA TYR A 178 -2.92 5.18 2.56
C TYR A 178 -3.06 4.74 4.02
N ALA A 179 -2.03 4.19 4.66
CA ALA A 179 -2.06 3.82 6.08
C ALA A 179 -2.28 5.02 7.01
N ARG A 180 -2.05 6.26 6.54
CA ARG A 180 -2.39 7.50 7.26
C ARG A 180 -3.90 7.67 7.47
N LEU A 181 -4.71 6.98 6.68
CA LEU A 181 -6.18 6.95 6.81
C LEU A 181 -6.65 5.92 7.83
N ALA A 182 -5.84 4.90 8.11
CA ALA A 182 -6.24 3.77 8.92
C ALA A 182 -6.41 4.14 10.41
N PRO A 183 -7.39 3.53 11.11
CA PRO A 183 -7.62 3.76 12.53
C PRO A 183 -6.60 3.05 13.41
N LEU A 184 -6.07 1.90 12.97
CA LEU A 184 -5.14 1.09 13.75
C LEU A 184 -3.75 1.73 13.80
N ALA A 185 -3.24 2.00 15.01
CA ALA A 185 -1.96 2.65 15.21
C ALA A 185 -1.22 2.13 16.46
N LEU A 186 0.08 1.90 16.32
CA LEU A 186 0.97 1.63 17.46
C LEU A 186 1.59 2.94 17.95
N ARG A 187 1.35 3.32 19.21
CA ARG A 187 1.81 4.59 19.79
C ARG A 187 2.39 4.38 21.19
N VAL A 188 3.18 5.35 21.61
CA VAL A 188 3.64 5.46 23.00
C VAL A 188 2.46 5.88 23.88
N LYS A 189 2.28 5.22 25.04
CA LYS A 189 1.21 5.55 26.00
C LYS A 189 1.49 6.91 26.66
N ASP A 190 2.66 7.04 27.26
CA ASP A 190 3.12 8.26 27.93
C ASP A 190 4.51 8.71 27.40
N PRO A 191 4.58 9.84 26.67
CA PRO A 191 5.85 10.41 26.23
C PRO A 191 6.82 10.74 27.37
N ALA A 192 6.35 11.04 28.58
CA ALA A 192 7.20 11.37 29.74
C ALA A 192 7.96 10.14 30.25
N VAL A 193 7.25 9.00 30.40
CA VAL A 193 7.89 7.70 30.70
C VAL A 193 8.93 7.37 29.63
N CYS A 194 8.63 7.65 28.36
CA CYS A 194 9.64 7.48 27.32
C CYS A 194 10.79 8.47 27.54
N ALA A 195 10.59 9.76 27.74
CA ALA A 195 11.68 10.72 27.92
C ALA A 195 12.62 10.37 29.10
N ALA A 196 12.09 9.76 30.17
CA ALA A 196 12.82 9.49 31.41
C ALA A 196 13.91 8.41 31.31
N HIS A 197 13.80 7.43 30.40
CA HIS A 197 14.75 6.30 30.32
C HIS A 197 15.72 6.40 29.13
N THR A 198 16.95 5.92 29.26
CA THR A 198 18.02 6.10 28.27
C THR A 198 18.24 4.93 27.32
N GLU A 199 17.85 3.70 27.70
CA GLU A 199 18.24 2.46 27.00
C GLU A 199 17.72 2.35 25.56
N LYS A 200 16.51 2.91 25.30
CA LYS A 200 15.83 2.94 23.99
C LYS A 200 15.91 1.65 23.16
N VAL A 201 15.89 0.50 23.82
CA VAL A 201 16.00 -0.84 23.21
C VAL A 201 14.89 -1.15 22.19
N CYS A 202 13.76 -0.46 22.25
CA CYS A 202 12.71 -0.53 21.23
C CYS A 202 13.15 -0.01 19.84
N TYR A 203 14.24 0.76 19.77
CA TYR A 203 14.86 1.26 18.53
C TYR A 203 16.21 0.61 18.22
N THR A 204 17.05 0.41 19.24
CA THR A 204 18.42 -0.14 19.11
C THR A 204 18.46 -1.67 19.14
N GLY A 205 17.50 -2.31 19.80
CA GLY A 205 17.50 -3.75 20.08
C GLY A 205 18.25 -4.10 21.37
N CYS A 206 17.99 -5.29 21.88
CA CYS A 206 18.63 -5.90 23.06
C CYS A 206 18.70 -7.43 22.90
N ALA A 207 19.28 -8.12 23.89
CA ALA A 207 19.35 -9.58 23.90
C ALA A 207 17.96 -10.26 23.88
N GLY A 208 16.89 -9.58 24.33
CA GLY A 208 15.51 -10.09 24.33
C GLY A 208 14.65 -9.68 23.13
N GLY A 209 15.13 -8.78 22.26
CA GLY A 209 14.26 -8.08 21.31
C GLY A 209 15.00 -7.34 20.21
N TYR A 210 14.51 -7.37 18.97
CA TYR A 210 15.13 -6.62 17.89
C TYR A 210 14.64 -5.15 17.90
N GLY A 211 15.54 -4.21 17.57
CA GLY A 211 15.15 -2.81 17.41
C GLY A 211 14.13 -2.63 16.29
N CYS A 212 13.47 -1.49 16.16
CA CYS A 212 12.46 -1.32 15.10
C CYS A 212 13.03 -1.66 13.68
N PRO A 213 12.51 -2.71 13.00
CA PRO A 213 12.97 -3.12 11.66
C PRO A 213 12.72 -2.06 10.59
N TRP A 214 11.78 -1.15 10.86
CA TRP A 214 11.48 -0.04 9.97
C TRP A 214 12.35 1.18 10.25
N GLY A 215 13.21 1.15 11.27
CA GLY A 215 14.06 2.29 11.63
C GLY A 215 13.29 3.48 12.17
N ASN A 216 12.14 3.24 12.82
CA ASN A 216 11.36 4.30 13.46
C ASN A 216 11.67 4.33 14.95
N PHE A 217 11.87 5.54 15.48
CA PHE A 217 11.91 5.75 16.92
C PHE A 217 10.48 5.91 17.44
N PRO A 218 9.95 5.01 18.28
CA PRO A 218 8.52 4.97 18.60
C PRO A 218 7.95 6.29 19.16
N ALA A 219 8.71 7.03 19.96
CA ALA A 219 8.27 8.32 20.49
C ALA A 219 8.20 9.45 19.44
N ALA A 220 8.91 9.32 18.32
CA ALA A 220 8.87 10.26 17.20
C ALA A 220 7.82 9.89 16.14
N VAL A 221 7.15 8.73 16.25
CA VAL A 221 6.15 8.30 15.28
C VAL A 221 4.90 9.17 15.39
N ARG A 222 4.64 9.97 14.36
CA ARG A 222 3.45 10.85 14.26
C ARG A 222 2.38 10.29 13.33
N ASP A 223 2.78 9.52 12.33
CA ASP A 223 1.88 8.91 11.35
C ASP A 223 2.16 7.42 11.16
N ASN A 224 1.26 6.74 10.46
CA ASN A 224 1.37 5.32 10.15
C ASN A 224 2.15 5.01 8.86
N ALA A 225 2.69 6.02 8.16
CA ALA A 225 3.25 5.80 6.82
C ALA A 225 4.50 4.92 6.85
N TYR A 226 5.34 5.09 7.87
CA TYR A 226 6.60 4.35 7.99
C TYR A 226 6.56 3.20 9.00
N CYS A 227 5.50 3.04 9.79
CA CYS A 227 5.35 1.94 10.74
C CYS A 227 4.72 0.71 10.07
N GLY A 228 5.47 -0.38 9.91
CA GLY A 228 4.93 -1.63 9.34
C GLY A 228 4.21 -2.55 10.33
N LEU A 229 3.84 -2.06 11.52
CA LEU A 229 3.10 -2.83 12.55
C LEU A 229 3.66 -4.24 12.83
N CYS A 230 4.98 -4.35 12.95
CA CYS A 230 5.66 -5.63 13.24
C CYS A 230 5.75 -5.98 14.74
N PHE A 231 5.27 -5.11 15.62
CA PHE A 231 5.23 -5.26 17.09
C PHE A 231 6.56 -5.49 17.83
N GLU A 232 7.72 -5.55 17.15
CA GLU A 232 9.03 -5.70 17.81
C GLU A 232 9.32 -4.65 18.89
N CYS A 233 8.91 -3.40 18.69
CA CYS A 233 9.08 -2.38 19.73
C CYS A 233 8.20 -2.66 20.96
N LEU A 234 7.00 -3.23 20.80
CA LEU A 234 6.14 -3.65 21.91
C LEU A 234 6.77 -4.80 22.70
N ARG A 235 7.45 -5.74 22.01
CA ARG A 235 8.17 -6.87 22.60
C ARG A 235 9.44 -6.48 23.34
N SER A 236 10.08 -5.40 22.89
CA SER A 236 11.39 -4.99 23.39
C SER A 236 11.33 -3.86 24.43
N CYS A 237 10.16 -3.25 24.68
CA CYS A 237 10.05 -2.10 25.57
C CYS A 237 10.15 -2.50 27.06
N PRO A 238 11.12 -1.97 27.84
CA PRO A 238 11.30 -2.34 29.24
C PRO A 238 10.22 -1.76 30.17
N HIS A 239 9.54 -0.69 29.75
CA HIS A 239 8.58 0.05 30.58
C HIS A 239 7.12 -0.17 30.16
N ASP A 240 6.82 -1.14 29.29
CA ASP A 240 5.48 -1.39 28.74
C ASP A 240 4.75 -0.14 28.20
N ASN A 241 5.52 0.80 27.67
CA ASN A 241 5.00 2.11 27.30
C ASN A 241 4.51 2.19 25.84
N LEU A 242 4.12 1.07 25.26
CA LEU A 242 3.61 0.99 23.89
C LEU A 242 2.25 0.32 23.86
N ALA A 243 1.35 0.87 23.05
CA ALA A 243 -0.02 0.40 22.93
C ALA A 243 -0.44 0.34 21.46
N LEU A 244 -1.13 -0.75 21.10
CA LEU A 244 -1.89 -0.79 19.86
C LEU A 244 -3.26 -0.15 20.13
N SER A 245 -3.63 0.84 19.33
CA SER A 245 -4.80 1.66 19.58
C SER A 245 -5.61 1.90 18.33
N LEU A 246 -6.92 2.08 18.50
CA LEU A 246 -7.80 2.61 17.45
C LEU A 246 -7.90 4.13 17.60
N ARG A 247 -7.83 4.81 16.46
CA ARG A 247 -7.91 6.26 16.33
C ARG A 247 -8.94 6.60 15.24
N PRO A 248 -9.49 7.82 15.22
CA PRO A 248 -10.39 8.23 14.15
C PRO A 248 -9.71 8.13 12.78
N PHE A 249 -10.48 7.69 11.78
CA PHE A 249 -10.03 7.60 10.39
C PHE A 249 -9.44 8.93 9.90
N GLY A 250 -8.35 8.86 9.16
CA GLY A 250 -7.72 10.03 8.53
C GLY A 250 -7.01 11.00 9.47
N ARG A 251 -6.88 10.69 10.77
CA ARG A 251 -6.25 11.61 11.72
C ARG A 251 -4.77 11.86 11.42
N ASP A 252 -4.07 10.88 10.87
CA ASP A 252 -2.65 10.99 10.57
C ASP A 252 -2.36 11.65 9.22
N VAL A 253 -3.36 11.81 8.35
CA VAL A 253 -3.21 12.55 7.09
C VAL A 253 -2.96 14.03 7.35
N VAL A 254 -3.55 14.58 8.41
CA VAL A 254 -3.41 15.99 8.80
C VAL A 254 -2.24 16.20 9.78
N ALA A 255 -1.62 15.13 10.26
CA ALA A 255 -0.47 15.24 11.15
C ALA A 255 0.66 16.02 10.45
N ARG A 256 1.21 17.03 11.14
CA ARG A 256 2.28 17.93 10.64
C ARG A 256 3.65 17.22 10.54
N ALA A 257 3.70 16.00 10.02
CA ALA A 257 4.95 15.39 9.58
C ALA A 257 5.40 16.10 8.30
N GLY A 258 6.69 16.47 8.21
CA GLY A 258 7.23 17.31 7.13
C GLY A 258 6.75 16.87 5.75
N ALA A 259 6.11 17.78 5.00
CA ALA A 259 5.59 17.48 3.68
C ALA A 259 6.76 17.22 2.72
N ARG A 260 6.73 16.08 2.02
CA ARG A 260 7.81 15.71 1.10
C ARG A 260 7.31 15.57 -0.32
N LEU A 261 8.12 16.01 -1.28
CA LEU A 261 7.79 15.94 -2.70
C LEU A 261 7.63 14.50 -3.18
N ASP A 262 8.49 13.59 -2.74
CA ASP A 262 8.43 12.18 -3.12
C ASP A 262 7.07 11.53 -2.78
N GLU A 263 6.50 11.87 -1.64
CA GLU A 263 5.17 11.37 -1.26
C GLU A 263 4.03 12.03 -2.07
N ALA A 264 4.21 13.31 -2.45
CA ALA A 264 3.26 14.02 -3.30
C ALA A 264 3.21 13.42 -4.72
N TRP A 265 4.37 13.15 -5.29
CA TRP A 265 4.50 12.45 -6.58
C TRP A 265 3.93 11.03 -6.51
N LEU A 266 4.15 10.32 -5.41
CA LEU A 266 3.52 9.02 -5.20
C LEU A 266 1.99 9.13 -5.16
N ALA A 267 1.43 10.11 -4.45
CA ALA A 267 -0.03 10.30 -4.37
C ALA A 267 -0.66 10.62 -5.73
N LEU A 268 0.00 11.48 -6.53
CA LEU A 268 -0.42 11.81 -7.89
C LEU A 268 -0.31 10.60 -8.83
N LEU A 269 0.80 9.85 -8.78
CA LEU A 269 0.97 8.61 -9.52
C LEU A 269 -0.13 7.60 -9.17
N MET A 270 -0.51 7.47 -7.90
CA MET A 270 -1.58 6.54 -7.51
C MET A 270 -2.93 6.95 -8.09
N LEU A 271 -3.26 8.24 -8.06
CA LEU A 271 -4.51 8.77 -8.62
C LEU A 271 -4.53 8.65 -10.15
N GLY A 272 -3.42 8.97 -10.82
CA GLY A 272 -3.31 8.84 -12.27
C GLY A 272 -3.34 7.39 -12.74
N SER A 273 -2.69 6.49 -12.00
CA SER A 273 -2.67 5.06 -12.35
C SER A 273 -4.06 4.46 -12.29
N VAL A 274 -4.89 4.81 -11.28
CA VAL A 274 -6.28 4.31 -11.24
C VAL A 274 -7.14 4.92 -12.35
N LEU A 275 -6.95 6.20 -12.71
CA LEU A 275 -7.62 6.79 -13.88
C LEU A 275 -7.27 6.04 -15.18
N VAL A 276 -5.98 5.82 -15.44
CA VAL A 276 -5.53 5.12 -16.63
C VAL A 276 -6.00 3.67 -16.63
N TYR A 277 -5.94 2.96 -15.50
CA TYR A 277 -6.39 1.57 -15.42
C TYR A 277 -7.90 1.42 -15.60
N THR A 278 -8.70 2.33 -15.06
CA THR A 278 -10.14 2.33 -15.32
C THR A 278 -10.37 2.49 -16.82
N ALA A 279 -9.70 3.44 -17.48
CA ALA A 279 -9.81 3.63 -18.93
C ALA A 279 -9.36 2.40 -19.74
N VAL A 280 -8.27 1.74 -19.35
CA VAL A 280 -7.69 0.56 -20.04
C VAL A 280 -8.52 -0.70 -19.86
N PHE A 281 -8.96 -0.98 -18.63
CA PHE A 281 -9.57 -2.27 -18.28
C PHE A 281 -11.10 -2.26 -18.25
N LEU A 282 -11.71 -1.10 -18.02
CA LEU A 282 -13.18 -0.95 -17.89
C LEU A 282 -13.77 0.00 -18.95
N GLY A 283 -12.96 0.86 -19.57
CA GLY A 283 -13.42 1.80 -20.57
C GLY A 283 -13.81 1.14 -21.92
N PRO A 284 -14.56 1.87 -22.78
CA PRO A 284 -15.02 1.37 -24.08
C PRO A 284 -13.91 1.26 -25.13
N TRP A 285 -12.69 1.75 -24.82
CA TRP A 285 -11.58 1.84 -25.77
C TRP A 285 -10.78 0.53 -25.85
N GLY A 286 -11.31 -0.45 -26.57
CA GLY A 286 -10.64 -1.74 -26.78
C GLY A 286 -9.22 -1.62 -27.36
N TRP A 287 -8.96 -0.61 -28.19
CA TRP A 287 -7.63 -0.35 -28.76
C TRP A 287 -6.59 -0.03 -27.69
N LEU A 288 -6.97 0.65 -26.61
CA LEU A 288 -6.07 1.02 -25.51
C LEU A 288 -5.64 -0.21 -24.73
N LYS A 289 -6.59 -1.14 -24.51
CA LYS A 289 -6.33 -2.44 -23.92
C LYS A 289 -5.36 -3.26 -24.78
N THR A 290 -5.60 -3.37 -26.08
CA THR A 290 -4.72 -4.09 -27.00
C THR A 290 -3.32 -3.46 -27.11
N ALA A 291 -3.23 -2.13 -27.09
CA ALA A 291 -1.96 -1.41 -27.04
C ALA A 291 -1.17 -1.74 -25.76
N ALA A 292 -1.85 -1.85 -24.61
CA ALA A 292 -1.21 -2.23 -23.35
C ALA A 292 -0.66 -3.68 -23.34
N TYR A 293 -1.28 -4.61 -24.09
CA TYR A 293 -0.81 -6.00 -24.21
C TYR A 293 0.35 -6.19 -25.21
N SER A 294 0.44 -5.35 -26.24
CA SER A 294 1.36 -5.54 -27.37
C SER A 294 2.78 -5.00 -27.08
N VAL A 295 3.38 -5.45 -25.98
CA VAL A 295 4.69 -4.99 -25.48
C VAL A 295 5.76 -5.06 -26.58
N GLY A 296 6.49 -3.95 -26.76
CA GLY A 296 7.52 -3.81 -27.80
C GLY A 296 7.03 -3.30 -29.15
N SER A 297 5.70 -3.21 -29.35
CA SER A 297 5.13 -2.59 -30.56
C SER A 297 5.11 -1.05 -30.49
N PRO A 298 4.96 -0.35 -31.64
CA PRO A 298 4.70 1.10 -31.64
C PRO A 298 3.44 1.50 -30.87
N ALA A 299 2.40 0.65 -30.87
CA ALA A 299 1.18 0.89 -30.12
C ALA A 299 1.45 0.89 -28.60
N TRP A 300 2.27 -0.06 -28.12
CA TRP A 300 2.68 -0.09 -26.73
C TRP A 300 3.56 1.11 -26.36
N LEU A 301 4.46 1.58 -27.25
CA LEU A 301 5.22 2.80 -27.02
C LEU A 301 4.32 4.03 -26.89
N GLY A 302 3.26 4.12 -27.71
CA GLY A 302 2.25 5.17 -27.58
C GLY A 302 1.50 5.10 -26.25
N TYR A 303 1.07 3.90 -25.84
CA TYR A 303 0.47 3.67 -24.51
C TYR A 303 1.43 4.06 -23.38
N ALA A 304 2.69 3.65 -23.47
CA ALA A 304 3.73 3.91 -22.48
C ALA A 304 4.00 5.41 -22.33
N ALA A 305 4.17 6.12 -23.45
CA ALA A 305 4.34 7.56 -23.46
C ALA A 305 3.12 8.27 -22.85
N GLY A 306 1.90 7.83 -23.20
CA GLY A 306 0.66 8.35 -22.62
C GLY A 306 0.58 8.12 -21.11
N PHE A 307 0.88 6.91 -20.64
CA PHE A 307 0.88 6.57 -19.21
C PHE A 307 1.86 7.45 -18.42
N VAL A 308 3.10 7.60 -18.92
CA VAL A 308 4.14 8.42 -18.30
C VAL A 308 3.76 9.91 -18.34
N LEU A 309 3.28 10.41 -19.49
CA LEU A 309 2.88 11.80 -19.65
C LEU A 309 1.73 12.17 -18.71
N ILE A 310 0.71 11.31 -18.58
CA ILE A 310 -0.42 11.57 -17.68
C ILE A 310 0.04 11.58 -16.22
N ASN A 311 0.77 10.55 -15.79
CA ASN A 311 1.12 10.36 -14.38
C ASN A 311 2.24 11.27 -13.90
N LEU A 312 3.25 11.52 -14.74
CA LEU A 312 4.45 12.27 -14.36
C LEU A 312 4.52 13.68 -14.96
N GLY A 313 3.63 14.02 -15.90
CA GLY A 313 3.57 15.34 -16.53
C GLY A 313 2.26 16.06 -16.22
N LEU A 314 1.18 15.64 -16.89
CA LEU A 314 -0.10 16.35 -16.93
C LEU A 314 -0.74 16.49 -15.54
N LEU A 315 -0.92 15.38 -14.80
CA LEU A 315 -1.58 15.44 -13.49
C LEU A 315 -0.77 16.26 -12.46
N PRO A 316 0.55 16.07 -12.29
CA PRO A 316 1.35 16.95 -11.45
C PRO A 316 1.33 18.42 -11.88
N ALA A 317 1.32 18.71 -13.19
CA ALA A 317 1.24 20.07 -13.70
C ALA A 317 -0.12 20.73 -13.36
N LEU A 318 -1.23 20.04 -13.64
CA LEU A 318 -2.58 20.51 -13.31
C LEU A 318 -2.76 20.72 -11.81
N PHE A 319 -2.27 19.78 -10.99
CA PHE A 319 -2.29 19.91 -9.54
C PHE A 319 -1.43 21.09 -9.06
N GLY A 320 -0.24 21.28 -9.65
CA GLY A 320 0.63 22.41 -9.37
C GLY A 320 0.01 23.75 -9.74
N LEU A 321 -0.72 23.82 -10.86
CA LEU A 321 -1.50 24.99 -11.25
C LEU A 321 -2.63 25.28 -10.26
N ALA A 322 -3.35 24.24 -9.79
CA ALA A 322 -4.38 24.40 -8.76
C ALA A 322 -3.78 24.94 -7.45
N VAL A 323 -2.66 24.38 -6.98
CA VAL A 323 -1.97 24.88 -5.78
C VAL A 323 -1.53 26.34 -5.96
N ARG A 324 -0.93 26.69 -7.11
CA ARG A 324 -0.50 28.06 -7.40
C ARG A 324 -1.68 29.04 -7.47
N ALA A 325 -2.79 28.65 -8.08
CA ALA A 325 -4.02 29.44 -8.09
C ALA A 325 -4.55 29.65 -6.67
N GLY A 326 -4.50 28.63 -5.82
CA GLY A 326 -4.88 28.74 -4.41
C GLY A 326 -4.00 29.71 -3.63
N GLN A 327 -2.69 29.70 -3.87
CA GLN A 327 -1.77 30.67 -3.27
C GLN A 327 -2.06 32.10 -3.74
N ALA A 328 -2.33 32.29 -5.03
CA ALA A 328 -2.70 33.60 -5.59
C ALA A 328 -4.00 34.15 -4.97
N LEU A 329 -5.02 33.30 -4.78
CA LEU A 329 -6.31 33.69 -4.19
C LEU A 329 -6.23 34.02 -2.69
N SER A 330 -5.27 33.44 -1.96
CA SER A 330 -5.11 33.61 -0.51
C SER A 330 -4.02 34.62 -0.12
N GLY A 331 -3.18 35.03 -1.06
CA GLY A 331 -1.98 35.83 -0.78
C GLY A 331 -0.88 35.05 -0.03
N SER A 332 -0.93 33.71 -0.03
CA SER A 332 0.04 32.87 0.68
C SER A 332 1.44 33.02 0.11
N ARG A 333 2.42 33.30 0.97
CA ARG A 333 3.85 33.45 0.61
C ARG A 333 4.67 32.16 0.78
N ARG A 334 4.01 31.02 0.99
CA ARG A 334 4.72 29.74 1.15
C ARG A 334 5.46 29.36 -0.13
N PRO A 335 6.67 28.79 -0.05
CA PRO A 335 7.35 28.30 -1.23
C PRO A 335 6.50 27.22 -1.90
N LEU A 336 6.33 27.32 -3.23
CA LEU A 336 5.43 26.45 -4.01
C LEU A 336 5.71 24.96 -3.77
N ARG A 337 6.97 24.56 -3.60
CA ARG A 337 7.36 23.18 -3.30
C ARG A 337 6.75 22.65 -1.99
N ALA A 338 6.73 23.47 -0.94
CA ALA A 338 6.16 23.10 0.35
C ALA A 338 4.62 23.09 0.30
N ALA A 339 4.02 24.06 -0.39
CA ALA A 339 2.57 24.11 -0.59
C ALA A 339 2.07 22.91 -1.41
N PHE A 340 2.78 22.57 -2.50
CA PHE A 340 2.50 21.40 -3.32
C PHE A 340 2.56 20.11 -2.51
N ALA A 341 3.65 19.89 -1.77
CA ALA A 341 3.80 18.70 -0.94
C ALA A 341 2.75 18.65 0.20
N GLY A 342 2.42 19.80 0.78
CA GLY A 342 1.43 19.91 1.86
C GLY A 342 0.02 19.59 1.39
N GLN A 343 -0.39 20.17 0.26
CA GLN A 343 -1.71 19.96 -0.32
C GLN A 343 -1.87 18.57 -0.94
N ALA A 344 -0.80 17.92 -1.42
CA ALA A 344 -0.90 16.57 -1.96
C ALA A 344 -1.44 15.52 -0.96
N ARG A 345 -1.44 15.82 0.35
CA ARG A 345 -2.09 14.98 1.36
C ARG A 345 -3.61 14.89 1.15
N SER A 346 -4.24 15.88 0.53
CA SER A 346 -5.67 15.82 0.17
C SER A 346 -5.99 14.74 -0.84
N LEU A 347 -4.99 14.28 -1.61
CA LEU A 347 -5.16 13.23 -2.60
C LEU A 347 -5.28 11.84 -1.96
N ALA A 348 -4.83 11.64 -0.71
CA ALA A 348 -4.84 10.33 -0.08
C ALA A 348 -6.26 9.76 0.14
N PRO A 349 -7.24 10.49 0.73
CA PRO A 349 -8.61 10.02 0.85
C PRO A 349 -9.26 9.67 -0.50
N LEU A 350 -9.15 10.57 -1.48
CA LEU A 350 -9.72 10.36 -2.82
C LEU A 350 -9.04 9.21 -3.55
N GLY A 351 -7.71 9.14 -3.50
CA GLY A 351 -6.94 8.05 -4.11
C GLY A 351 -7.32 6.69 -3.56
N LEU A 352 -7.43 6.54 -2.23
CA LEU A 352 -7.85 5.26 -1.63
C LEU A 352 -9.27 4.89 -2.09
N ALA A 353 -10.19 5.85 -2.03
CA ALA A 353 -11.56 5.66 -2.48
C ALA A 353 -11.63 5.25 -3.97
N ALA A 354 -10.84 5.89 -4.83
CA ALA A 354 -10.75 5.55 -6.24
C ALA A 354 -10.26 4.12 -6.47
N TRP A 355 -9.21 3.69 -5.75
CA TRP A 355 -8.71 2.32 -5.82
C TRP A 355 -9.73 1.30 -5.30
N VAL A 356 -10.49 1.62 -4.25
CA VAL A 356 -11.56 0.78 -3.72
C VAL A 356 -12.71 0.68 -4.73
N ALA A 357 -13.17 1.81 -5.29
CA ALA A 357 -14.22 1.85 -6.30
C ALA A 357 -13.84 1.05 -7.56
N PHE A 358 -12.63 1.25 -8.09
CA PHE A 358 -12.08 0.44 -9.19
C PHE A 358 -12.08 -1.06 -8.84
N THR A 359 -11.73 -1.42 -7.61
CA THR A 359 -11.69 -2.82 -7.20
C THR A 359 -13.07 -3.43 -7.06
N ILE A 360 -14.06 -2.67 -6.57
CA ILE A 360 -15.47 -3.11 -6.56
C ILE A 360 -15.93 -3.39 -7.99
N ALA A 361 -15.63 -2.52 -8.96
CA ALA A 361 -15.98 -2.73 -10.36
C ALA A 361 -15.25 -3.92 -10.99
N PHE A 362 -13.95 -4.03 -10.78
CA PHE A 362 -13.09 -4.98 -11.50
C PHE A 362 -13.06 -6.38 -10.87
N ALA A 363 -13.02 -6.48 -9.54
CA ALA A 363 -12.76 -7.74 -8.83
C ALA A 363 -14.04 -8.49 -8.49
N PHE A 364 -15.15 -7.81 -8.16
CA PHE A 364 -16.38 -8.50 -7.76
C PHE A 364 -16.97 -9.32 -8.91
N VAL A 365 -16.85 -8.84 -10.15
CA VAL A 365 -17.22 -9.59 -11.36
C VAL A 365 -16.39 -10.87 -11.54
N LYS A 366 -15.15 -10.87 -11.06
CA LYS A 366 -14.21 -12.00 -11.17
C LYS A 366 -14.12 -12.85 -9.90
N PHE A 367 -14.88 -12.50 -8.87
CA PHE A 367 -14.88 -13.23 -7.60
C PHE A 367 -15.27 -14.71 -7.74
N PRO A 368 -16.17 -15.13 -8.66
CA PRO A 368 -16.45 -16.55 -8.86
C PRO A 368 -15.21 -17.36 -9.25
N LEU A 369 -14.29 -16.74 -10.01
CA LEU A 369 -13.03 -17.38 -10.39
C LEU A 369 -12.13 -17.66 -9.18
N VAL A 370 -12.21 -16.85 -8.12
CA VAL A 370 -11.48 -17.10 -6.88
C VAL A 370 -11.90 -18.42 -6.29
N TRP A 371 -13.20 -18.69 -6.18
CA TRP A 371 -13.65 -19.97 -5.63
C TRP A 371 -13.28 -21.15 -6.53
N ALA A 372 -13.38 -20.97 -7.86
CA ALA A 372 -12.99 -22.00 -8.83
C ALA A 372 -11.51 -22.39 -8.69
N VAL A 373 -10.58 -21.44 -8.69
CA VAL A 373 -9.14 -21.77 -8.60
C VAL A 373 -8.74 -22.29 -7.22
N PHE A 374 -9.46 -21.93 -6.15
CA PHE A 374 -9.19 -22.52 -4.83
C PHE A 374 -9.74 -23.96 -4.73
N SER A 375 -10.77 -24.30 -5.50
CA SER A 375 -11.29 -25.67 -5.60
C SER A 375 -10.40 -26.58 -6.48
N ASP A 376 -9.80 -26.00 -7.53
CA ASP A 376 -8.85 -26.68 -8.42
C ASP A 376 -7.56 -25.86 -8.64
N PRO A 377 -6.67 -25.79 -7.63
CA PRO A 377 -5.49 -24.93 -7.70
C PRO A 377 -4.43 -25.41 -8.69
N LEU A 378 -4.48 -26.70 -9.08
CA LEU A 378 -3.53 -27.30 -10.03
C LEU A 378 -4.10 -27.33 -11.47
N GLY A 379 -5.40 -27.10 -11.65
CA GLY A 379 -6.06 -27.25 -12.95
C GLY A 379 -6.19 -28.72 -13.38
N LEU A 380 -6.27 -29.65 -12.41
CA LEU A 380 -6.34 -31.09 -12.65
C LEU A 380 -7.79 -31.62 -12.69
N GLY A 381 -8.79 -30.72 -12.68
CA GLY A 381 -10.21 -31.06 -12.62
C GLY A 381 -10.69 -31.40 -11.21
N TRP A 382 -9.99 -30.94 -10.17
CA TRP A 382 -10.40 -31.17 -8.79
C TRP A 382 -11.65 -30.36 -8.43
N ASN A 383 -12.38 -30.83 -7.43
CA ASN A 383 -13.50 -30.08 -6.86
C ASN A 383 -13.48 -30.12 -5.32
N LEU A 384 -12.37 -29.65 -4.74
CA LEU A 384 -12.14 -29.71 -3.30
C LEU A 384 -13.20 -28.96 -2.48
N LEU A 385 -13.78 -27.90 -3.05
CA LEU A 385 -14.75 -27.04 -2.39
C LEU A 385 -16.19 -27.30 -2.84
N GLY A 386 -16.44 -28.37 -3.63
CA GLY A 386 -17.77 -28.69 -4.15
C GLY A 386 -18.37 -27.59 -5.02
N TYR A 387 -17.53 -26.76 -5.66
CA TYR A 387 -17.96 -25.72 -6.57
C TYR A 387 -18.61 -26.34 -7.81
N SER A 388 -19.90 -26.10 -7.98
CA SER A 388 -20.56 -26.25 -9.28
C SER A 388 -20.62 -24.86 -9.92
N ALA A 389 -20.36 -24.78 -11.22
CA ALA A 389 -20.47 -23.54 -12.00
C ALA A 389 -21.90 -22.94 -12.01
N ALA A 390 -22.85 -23.57 -11.31
CA ALA A 390 -24.23 -23.14 -11.12
C ALA A 390 -24.43 -22.08 -10.02
N VAL A 391 -23.38 -21.65 -9.30
CA VAL A 391 -23.48 -20.47 -8.42
C VAL A 391 -23.52 -19.22 -9.29
N ILE A 392 -24.71 -18.86 -9.74
CA ILE A 392 -25.02 -17.59 -10.38
C ILE A 392 -24.83 -16.51 -9.32
N TRP A 393 -23.69 -15.81 -9.38
CA TRP A 393 -23.54 -14.59 -8.59
C TRP A 393 -24.50 -13.56 -9.17
N PRO A 394 -25.35 -12.91 -8.33
CA PRO A 394 -26.35 -11.98 -8.81
C PRO A 394 -25.66 -10.90 -9.65
N GLU A 395 -26.26 -10.51 -10.77
CA GLU A 395 -25.75 -9.42 -11.61
C GLU A 395 -25.49 -8.19 -10.74
N ILE A 396 -24.21 -7.94 -10.45
CA ILE A 396 -23.77 -6.95 -9.47
C ILE A 396 -23.82 -5.56 -10.12
N SER A 397 -24.90 -5.17 -10.81
CA SER A 397 -24.86 -3.94 -11.62
C SER A 397 -25.35 -2.71 -10.86
N ALA A 398 -26.51 -2.74 -10.20
CA ALA A 398 -27.06 -1.55 -9.54
C ALA A 398 -26.38 -1.25 -8.19
N SER A 399 -26.25 -2.26 -7.32
CA SER A 399 -25.66 -2.11 -5.99
C SER A 399 -24.16 -1.79 -6.04
N SER A 400 -23.39 -2.35 -6.99
CA SER A 400 -21.98 -2.01 -7.16
C SER A 400 -21.80 -0.58 -7.64
N ARG A 401 -22.61 -0.10 -8.59
CA ARG A 401 -22.54 1.29 -9.09
C ARG A 401 -22.82 2.28 -7.96
N LEU A 402 -23.84 2.02 -7.14
CA LEU A 402 -24.13 2.83 -5.95
C LEU A 402 -22.98 2.80 -4.94
N ALA A 403 -22.40 1.62 -4.68
CA ALA A 403 -21.26 1.49 -3.77
C ALA A 403 -20.04 2.26 -4.27
N GLN A 404 -19.74 2.19 -5.58
CA GLN A 404 -18.65 2.94 -6.21
C GLN A 404 -18.86 4.45 -6.09
N ALA A 405 -20.06 4.94 -6.41
CA ALA A 405 -20.41 6.35 -6.28
C ALA A 405 -20.31 6.84 -4.83
N ALA A 406 -20.84 6.07 -3.87
CA ALA A 406 -20.79 6.40 -2.45
C ALA A 406 -19.36 6.44 -1.91
N VAL A 407 -18.52 5.48 -2.29
CA VAL A 407 -17.10 5.43 -1.90
C VAL A 407 -16.35 6.64 -2.48
N LEU A 408 -16.54 6.96 -3.76
CA LEU A 408 -15.92 8.14 -4.38
C LEU A 408 -16.38 9.45 -3.74
N ALA A 409 -17.68 9.58 -3.42
CA ALA A 409 -18.22 10.75 -2.71
C ALA A 409 -17.60 10.90 -1.31
N LEU A 410 -17.46 9.81 -0.55
CA LEU A 410 -16.79 9.82 0.75
C LEU A 410 -15.30 10.20 0.63
N GLY A 411 -14.62 9.66 -0.39
CA GLY A 411 -13.24 10.02 -0.70
C GLY A 411 -13.06 11.49 -1.05
N MET A 412 -13.96 12.03 -1.88
CA MET A 412 -13.98 13.44 -2.27
C MET A 412 -14.25 14.36 -1.05
N PHE A 413 -15.20 13.98 -0.20
CA PHE A 413 -15.46 14.68 1.05
C PHE A 413 -14.23 14.68 1.99
N GLY A 414 -13.58 13.53 2.12
CA GLY A 414 -12.32 13.41 2.86
C GLY A 414 -11.21 14.30 2.29
N ALA A 415 -11.05 14.31 0.96
CA ALA A 415 -10.07 15.14 0.26
C ALA A 415 -10.32 16.63 0.50
N ALA A 416 -11.58 17.08 0.41
CA ALA A 416 -11.93 18.47 0.69
C ALA A 416 -11.63 18.89 2.13
N ARG A 417 -11.99 18.04 3.11
CA ARG A 417 -11.65 18.30 4.53
C ARG A 417 -10.16 18.37 4.78
N VAL A 418 -9.37 17.50 4.15
CA VAL A 418 -7.92 17.54 4.29
C VAL A 418 -7.36 18.80 3.65
N ALA A 419 -7.78 19.15 2.42
CA ALA A 419 -7.33 20.35 1.71
C ALA A 419 -7.57 21.64 2.51
N VAL A 420 -8.75 21.78 3.14
CA VAL A 420 -9.06 22.93 4.01
C VAL A 420 -8.17 22.96 5.26
N ARG A 421 -7.85 21.79 5.84
CA ARG A 421 -7.02 21.70 7.06
C ARG A 421 -5.52 21.88 6.80
N THR A 422 -5.05 21.63 5.58
CA THR A 422 -3.65 21.82 5.18
C THR A 422 -3.36 23.21 4.61
N ALA A 423 -4.40 23.89 4.12
CA ALA A 423 -4.35 25.29 3.70
C ALA A 423 -4.23 26.26 4.88
N ASP A 424 -3.66 27.44 4.64
CA ASP A 424 -3.65 28.54 5.62
C ASP A 424 -4.99 29.25 5.69
N GLN A 425 -5.67 29.34 4.55
CA GLN A 425 -6.99 29.92 4.41
C GLN A 425 -7.88 29.00 3.58
N THR A 426 -9.17 28.94 3.88
CA THR A 426 -10.13 28.12 3.13
C THR A 426 -10.13 28.43 1.62
N ARG A 427 -9.88 29.70 1.24
CA ARG A 427 -9.78 30.12 -0.17
C ARG A 427 -8.61 29.46 -0.91
N GLU A 428 -7.50 29.17 -0.22
CA GLU A 428 -6.34 28.47 -0.80
C GLU A 428 -6.69 27.02 -1.19
N ALA A 429 -7.64 26.41 -0.47
CA ALA A 429 -8.05 25.03 -0.72
C ALA A 429 -8.99 24.89 -1.94
N LEU A 430 -9.71 25.95 -2.34
CA LEU A 430 -10.77 25.85 -3.35
C LEU A 430 -10.29 25.27 -4.70
N PRO A 431 -9.17 25.72 -5.31
CA PRO A 431 -8.73 25.16 -6.58
C PRO A 431 -8.26 23.70 -6.45
N VAL A 432 -7.69 23.33 -5.30
CA VAL A 432 -7.29 21.95 -5.00
C VAL A 432 -8.52 21.04 -4.86
N ILE A 433 -9.58 21.54 -4.22
CA ILE A 433 -10.88 20.86 -4.12
C ILE A 433 -11.49 20.69 -5.51
N ALA A 434 -11.46 21.72 -6.36
CA ALA A 434 -11.95 21.64 -7.73
C ALA A 434 -11.19 20.61 -8.56
N PHE A 435 -9.86 20.54 -8.43
CA PHE A 435 -9.06 19.48 -9.06
C PHE A 435 -9.48 18.08 -8.59
N CYS A 436 -9.65 17.89 -7.28
CA CYS A 436 -10.08 16.60 -6.72
C CYS A 436 -11.48 16.23 -7.20
N LEU A 437 -12.39 17.20 -7.29
CA LEU A 437 -13.74 17.01 -7.78
C LEU A 437 -13.73 16.60 -9.26
N ALA A 438 -12.94 17.27 -10.10
CA ALA A 438 -12.78 16.92 -11.50
C ALA A 438 -12.25 15.49 -11.68
N ALA A 439 -11.25 15.09 -10.89
CA ALA A 439 -10.74 13.72 -10.89
C ALA A 439 -11.79 12.69 -10.42
N ALA A 440 -12.57 13.01 -9.40
CA ALA A 440 -13.65 12.16 -8.89
C ALA A 440 -14.78 11.98 -9.94
N LEU A 441 -15.17 13.07 -10.61
CA LEU A 441 -16.17 13.05 -11.68
C LEU A 441 -15.66 12.26 -12.91
N ALA A 442 -14.40 12.45 -13.29
CA ALA A 442 -13.79 11.67 -14.37
C ALA A 442 -13.77 10.16 -14.05
N LEU A 443 -13.45 9.78 -12.81
CA LEU A 443 -13.53 8.39 -12.36
C LEU A 443 -14.96 7.86 -12.35
N LEU A 444 -15.92 8.66 -11.88
CA LEU A 444 -17.32 8.28 -11.85
C LEU A 444 -17.85 7.99 -13.26
N TRP A 445 -17.55 8.89 -14.21
CA TRP A 445 -17.88 8.73 -15.63
C TRP A 445 -17.24 7.47 -16.21
N LEU A 446 -15.95 7.25 -15.97
CA LEU A 446 -15.25 6.05 -16.46
C LEU A 446 -15.76 4.73 -15.86
N LEU A 447 -16.29 4.75 -14.63
CA LEU A 447 -16.75 3.55 -13.92
C LEU A 447 -18.22 3.22 -14.17
N ILE A 448 -19.07 4.24 -14.30
CA ILE A 448 -20.53 4.08 -14.28
C ILE A 448 -21.16 4.38 -15.65
N GLY A 449 -20.49 5.15 -16.51
CA GLY A 449 -21.05 5.67 -17.77
C GLY A 449 -21.67 7.04 -17.58
#